data_AF-A0A5E8V687-F1
#
_entry.id   AF-A0A5E8V687-F1
#
_cell.length_a   1.000
_cell.length_b   1.000
_cell.length_c   1.000
_cell.angle_alpha   90.00
_cell.angle_beta   90.00
_cell.angle_gamma   90.00
#
_symmetry.space_group_name_H-M   'P 1'
#
loop_
_entity.id
_entity.type
_entity.pdbx_description
1 polymer ?
#
loop_
_entity_poly.entity_id
_entity_poly.type
_entity_poly.pdbx_seq_one_letter_code
_entity_poly.pdbx_strand_id
1 'polypeptide(L)'
;MRTSIALRTSTPSTDLGALLARRGTDLILAIEDGNALIRCQVSSAIAAAMLAPLKGKAAGQFRALPGNRVEIDAVVTLPLALRMMEAKAAMEKTLH
;
A
#
# COMPACT_ATOMS: atom_id res chain seq x y z
N MET A 1 23.08 -11.87 36.20
CA MET A 1 22.96 -12.46 34.85
C MET A 1 21.54 -12.22 34.36
N ARG A 2 21.35 -11.38 33.33
CA ARG A 2 20.04 -11.08 32.72
C ARG A 2 19.82 -12.05 31.56
N THR A 3 18.83 -12.93 31.67
CA THR A 3 18.41 -13.80 30.56
C THR A 3 17.40 -13.07 29.69
N SER A 4 17.84 -12.63 28.51
CA SER A 4 16.95 -12.10 27.48
C SER A 4 16.18 -13.26 26.84
N ILE A 5 14.89 -13.39 27.15
CA ILE A 5 13.98 -14.23 26.38
C ILE A 5 13.63 -13.44 25.12
N ALA A 6 14.24 -13.81 23.99
CA ALA A 6 13.75 -13.42 22.69
C ALA A 6 12.41 -14.12 22.48
N LEU A 7 11.31 -13.37 22.57
CA LEU A 7 10.00 -13.84 22.16
C LEU A 7 10.08 -14.10 20.66
N ARG A 8 10.34 -15.35 20.26
CA ARG A 8 10.21 -15.77 18.87
C ARG A 8 8.72 -15.74 18.56
N THR A 9 8.23 -14.61 18.10
CA THR A 9 6.99 -14.57 17.32
C THR A 9 7.27 -15.36 16.05
N SER A 10 6.95 -16.66 16.09
CA SER A 10 6.77 -17.43 14.87
C SER A 10 5.54 -16.87 14.19
N THR A 11 5.68 -15.77 13.46
CA THR A 11 4.69 -15.42 12.43
C THR A 11 4.72 -16.57 11.44
N PRO A 12 3.59 -17.24 11.16
CA PRO A 12 3.53 -18.08 9.98
C PRO A 12 3.71 -17.12 8.80
N SER A 13 4.93 -17.11 8.25
CA SER A 13 5.37 -16.24 7.16
C SER A 13 4.80 -16.72 5.82
N THR A 14 3.54 -17.14 5.81
CA THR A 14 2.89 -17.65 4.61
C THR A 14 1.39 -17.43 4.78
N ASP A 15 0.79 -16.82 3.76
CA ASP A 15 -0.64 -16.85 3.44
C ASP A 15 -1.49 -15.60 3.71
N LEU A 16 -1.01 -14.55 4.39
CA LEU A 16 -1.79 -13.29 4.40
C LEU A 16 -1.88 -12.70 2.99
N GLY A 17 -0.76 -12.63 2.26
CA GLY A 17 -0.73 -12.14 0.88
C GLY A 17 -1.53 -13.00 -0.10
N ALA A 18 -1.55 -14.32 0.07
CA ALA A 18 -2.32 -15.23 -0.78
C ALA A 18 -3.81 -15.26 -0.43
N LEU A 19 -4.19 -15.06 0.84
CA LEU A 19 -5.58 -14.86 1.25
C LEU A 19 -6.13 -13.52 0.74
N LEU A 20 -5.33 -12.46 0.78
CA LEU A 20 -5.69 -11.15 0.23
C LEU A 20 -5.86 -11.24 -1.29
N ALA A 21 -4.92 -11.87 -2.01
CA ALA A 21 -5.04 -12.10 -3.45
C ALA A 21 -6.28 -12.94 -3.82
N ARG A 22 -6.59 -13.99 -3.05
CA ARG A 22 -7.80 -14.82 -3.24
C ARG A 22 -9.10 -14.05 -3.01
N ARG A 23 -9.08 -13.02 -2.17
CA ARG A 23 -10.22 -12.13 -1.92
C ARG A 23 -10.28 -10.93 -2.88
N GLY A 24 -9.40 -10.88 -3.89
CA GLY A 24 -9.28 -9.72 -4.78
C GLY A 24 -8.83 -8.45 -4.05
N THR A 25 -8.20 -8.60 -2.89
CA THR A 25 -7.72 -7.47 -2.10
C THR A 25 -6.38 -7.02 -2.66
N ASP A 26 -6.44 -6.08 -3.59
CA ASP A 26 -5.27 -5.51 -4.29
C ASP A 26 -4.48 -4.52 -3.41
N LEU A 27 -4.66 -4.49 -2.07
CA LEU A 27 -4.04 -3.52 -1.17
C LEU A 27 -3.37 -4.19 0.03
N ILE A 28 -2.08 -3.90 0.21
CA ILE A 28 -1.32 -4.17 1.43
C ILE A 28 -0.98 -2.82 2.08
N LEU A 29 -1.34 -2.67 3.35
CA LEU A 29 -0.99 -1.54 4.19
C LEU A 29 -0.25 -2.05 5.44
N ALA A 30 1.01 -1.68 5.60
CA ALA A 30 1.77 -1.94 6.83
C ALA A 30 2.13 -0.61 7.48
N ILE A 31 1.94 -0.48 8.80
CA ILE A 31 2.20 0.75 9.56
C ILE A 31 3.22 0.44 10.63
N GLU A 32 4.33 1.17 10.64
CA GLU A 32 5.43 1.02 11.60
C GLU A 32 6.05 2.39 11.86
N ASP A 33 6.24 2.74 13.14
CA ASP A 33 6.91 3.98 13.59
C ASP A 33 6.40 5.27 12.91
N GLY A 34 5.07 5.38 12.71
CA GLY A 34 4.44 6.54 12.08
C GLY A 34 4.59 6.61 10.55
N ASN A 35 5.21 5.60 9.94
CA ASN A 35 5.28 5.40 8.50
C ASN A 35 4.30 4.31 8.07
N ALA A 36 3.97 4.33 6.79
CA ALA A 36 3.10 3.36 6.16
C ALA A 36 3.70 2.92 4.82
N LEU A 37 3.74 1.62 4.62
CA LEU A 37 3.98 0.99 3.31
C LEU A 37 2.62 0.73 2.67
N ILE A 38 2.39 1.32 1.50
CA ILE A 38 1.23 1.06 0.65
C ILE A 38 1.72 0.29 -0.57
N ARG A 39 1.20 -0.92 -0.76
CA ARG A 39 1.39 -1.67 -2.00
C ARG A 39 0.06 -2.06 -2.61
N CYS A 40 -0.22 -1.59 -3.82
CA CYS A 40 -1.45 -1.93 -4.53
C CYS A 40 -1.37 -1.85 -6.04
N GLN A 41 -2.20 -2.62 -6.74
CA GLN A 41 -2.35 -2.54 -8.19
C GLN A 41 -3.71 -1.94 -8.56
N VAL A 42 -3.70 -0.77 -9.18
CA VAL A 42 -4.92 -0.03 -9.51
C VAL A 42 -4.89 0.42 -10.97
N SER A 43 -6.00 0.96 -11.48
CA SER A 43 -6.00 1.60 -12.80
C SER A 43 -5.14 2.85 -12.80
N SER A 44 -4.64 3.26 -13.96
CA SER A 44 -3.84 4.49 -14.10
C SER A 44 -4.56 5.74 -13.55
N ALA A 45 -5.89 5.82 -13.68
CA ALA A 45 -6.69 6.93 -13.18
C ALA A 45 -6.70 6.98 -11.64
N ILE A 46 -6.93 5.83 -10.99
CA ILE A 46 -6.88 5.71 -9.52
C ILE A 46 -5.46 5.97 -9.02
N ALA A 47 -4.42 5.46 -9.72
CA ALA A 47 -3.04 5.72 -9.33
C ALA A 47 -2.67 7.20 -9.38
N ALA A 48 -3.10 7.93 -10.41
CA ALA A 48 -2.87 9.37 -10.49
C ALA A 48 -3.49 10.11 -9.29
N ALA A 49 -4.71 9.75 -8.88
CA ALA A 49 -5.36 10.31 -7.71
C ALA A 49 -4.61 9.97 -6.41
N MET A 50 -4.21 8.70 -6.24
CA MET A 50 -3.45 8.24 -5.07
C MET A 50 -2.07 8.90 -4.96
N LEU A 51 -1.40 9.20 -6.07
CA LEU A 51 -0.05 9.79 -6.07
C LEU A 51 -0.07 11.33 -6.01
N ALA A 52 -1.19 11.99 -6.30
CA ALA A 52 -1.31 13.45 -6.27
C ALA A 52 -0.88 14.10 -4.94
N PRO A 53 -1.19 13.55 -3.75
CA PRO A 53 -0.72 14.08 -2.47
C PRO A 53 0.81 14.14 -2.33
N LEU A 54 1.55 13.37 -3.11
CA LEU A 54 3.01 13.31 -3.08
C LEU A 54 3.69 14.51 -3.78
N LYS A 55 2.93 15.33 -4.54
CA LYS A 55 3.38 16.59 -5.17
C LYS A 55 4.72 16.47 -5.95
N GLY A 56 4.96 15.35 -6.61
CA GLY A 56 6.19 15.08 -7.38
C GLY A 56 7.24 14.21 -6.68
N LYS A 57 7.04 13.84 -5.41
CA LYS A 57 7.88 12.85 -4.70
C LYS A 57 7.51 11.39 -5.02
N ALA A 58 6.65 11.17 -6.00
CA ALA A 58 6.17 9.85 -6.42
C ALA A 58 7.21 9.06 -7.24
N ALA A 59 8.32 9.69 -7.65
CA ALA A 59 9.36 9.02 -8.43
C ALA A 59 9.92 7.81 -7.64
N GLY A 60 9.84 6.62 -8.24
CA GLY A 60 10.25 5.36 -7.62
C GLY A 60 9.20 4.71 -6.70
N GLN A 61 8.04 5.34 -6.49
CA GLN A 61 6.96 4.81 -5.65
C GLN A 61 5.84 4.12 -6.45
N PHE A 62 6.00 4.03 -7.77
CA PHE A 62 5.07 3.35 -8.65
C PHE A 62 5.78 2.75 -9.86
N ARG A 63 5.12 1.76 -10.46
CA ARG A 63 5.55 1.09 -11.67
C ARG A 63 4.36 0.93 -12.61
N ALA A 64 4.52 1.35 -13.86
CA ALA A 64 3.53 1.10 -14.89
C ALA A 64 3.46 -0.41 -15.22
N LEU A 65 2.24 -0.93 -15.35
CA LEU A 65 1.96 -2.30 -15.76
C LEU A 65 1.21 -2.31 -17.10
N PRO A 66 1.22 -3.43 -17.84
CA PRO A 66 0.40 -3.58 -19.03
C PRO A 66 -1.10 -3.39 -18.75
N GLY A 67 -1.85 -2.93 -19.75
CA GLY A 67 -3.31 -2.84 -19.68
C GLY A 67 -3.85 -1.68 -18.81
N ASN A 68 -3.20 -0.51 -18.85
CA ASN A 68 -3.61 0.68 -18.10
C ASN A 68 -3.70 0.47 -16.58
N ARG A 69 -2.81 -0.38 -16.06
CA ARG A 69 -2.64 -0.61 -14.62
C ARG A 69 -1.34 0.00 -14.13
N VAL A 70 -1.32 0.32 -12.85
CA VAL A 70 -0.15 0.84 -12.15
C VAL A 70 -0.05 0.10 -10.82
N GLU A 71 1.15 -0.39 -10.53
CA GLU A 71 1.53 -0.83 -9.20
C GLU A 71 2.06 0.36 -8.42
N ILE A 72 1.50 0.62 -7.26
CA ILE A 72 2.01 1.56 -6.27
C ILE A 72 2.78 0.74 -5.25
N ASP A 73 3.99 1.18 -4.93
CA ASP A 73 4.84 0.64 -3.88
C ASP A 73 5.50 1.82 -3.15
N ALA A 74 4.74 2.40 -2.22
CA ALA A 74 5.05 3.69 -1.61
C ALA A 74 5.32 3.55 -0.11
N VAL A 75 6.47 4.05 0.34
CA VAL A 75 6.77 4.27 1.76
C VAL A 75 6.55 5.74 2.07
N VAL A 76 5.52 6.02 2.87
CA VAL A 76 5.05 7.38 3.17
C VAL A 76 4.77 7.54 4.66
N THR A 77 4.60 8.77 5.13
CA THR A 77 4.14 8.99 6.50
C THR A 77 2.67 8.59 6.64
N LEU A 78 2.23 8.19 7.83
CA LEU A 78 0.85 7.78 8.09
C LEU A 78 -0.19 8.84 7.66
N PRO A 79 -0.03 10.15 7.94
CA PRO A 79 -0.98 11.16 7.46
C PRO A 79 -1.06 11.23 5.93
N LEU A 80 0.04 10.95 5.25
CA LEU A 80 0.09 10.95 3.79
C LEU A 80 -0.58 9.70 3.23
N ALA A 81 -0.34 8.52 3.82
CA ALA A 81 -1.03 7.29 3.49
C ALA A 81 -2.55 7.42 3.57
N LEU A 82 -3.07 8.04 4.64
CA LEU A 82 -4.50 8.29 4.80
C LEU A 82 -5.06 9.11 3.63
N ARG A 83 -4.38 10.20 3.23
CA ARG A 83 -4.78 11.02 2.08
C ARG A 83 -4.76 10.22 0.76
N MET A 84 -3.78 9.34 0.58
CA MET A 84 -3.71 8.47 -0.60
C MET A 84 -4.89 7.49 -0.63
N MET A 85 -5.25 6.93 0.52
CA MET A 85 -6.38 6.01 0.65
C MET A 85 -7.74 6.70 0.45
N GLU A 86 -7.90 7.91 0.97
CA GLU A 86 -9.08 8.75 0.72
C GLU A 86 -9.23 9.09 -0.77
N ALA A 87 -8.12 9.46 -1.43
CA ALA A 87 -8.10 9.74 -2.86
C ALA A 87 -8.49 8.50 -3.70
N LYS A 88 -8.01 7.31 -3.30
CA LYS A 88 -8.44 6.04 -3.90
C LYS A 88 -9.95 5.86 -3.80
N ALA A 89 -10.50 5.94 -2.59
CA ALA A 89 -11.92 5.72 -2.34
C ALA A 89 -12.82 6.75 -3.06
N ALA A 90 -12.39 8.01 -3.13
CA ALA A 90 -13.11 9.05 -3.87
C ALA A 90 -13.13 8.76 -5.38
N MET A 91 -12.01 8.31 -5.94
CA MET A 91 -11.91 7.98 -7.37
C MET A 91 -12.72 6.72 -7.71
N GLU A 92 -12.69 5.69 -6.86
CA GLU A 92 -13.50 4.47 -7.06
C GLU A 92 -15.00 4.80 -7.12
N LYS A 93 -15.50 5.70 -6.26
CA LYS A 93 -16.89 6.19 -6.31
C LYS A 93 -17.24 7.02 -7.55
N THR A 94 -16.25 7.57 -8.24
CA THR A 94 -16.49 8.36 -9.47
C THR A 94 -16.56 7.44 -10.70
N LEU A 95 -15.89 6.29 -10.64
CA LEU A 95 -15.77 5.33 -11.73
C LEU A 95 -16.82 4.20 -11.67
N HIS A 96 -17.54 4.07 -10.56
CA HIS A 96 -18.60 3.08 -10.30
C HIS A 96 -19.90 3.76 -9.92
#